data_AF-A0A3A8YXV0-F1
#
_entry.id   AF-A0A3A8YXV0-F1
#
_cell.length_a   1.000
_cell.length_b   1.000
_cell.length_c   1.000
_cell.angle_alpha   90.00
_cell.angle_beta   90.00
_cell.angle_gamma   90.00
#
_symmetry.space_group_name_H-M   'P 1'
#
loop_
_entity.id
_entity.type
_entity.pdbx_description
1 polymer ?
#
loop_
_entity_poly.entity_id
_entity_poly.type
_entity_poly.pdbx_seq_one_letter_code
_entity_poly.pdbx_strand_id
1 'polypeptide(L)'
;MEYPEIQDFARSVPNVEWLQPVIPFTQIIEKYGYPVISKDVAKRIYYARKGSRWAINQLNGLNSDGSPSWYSQRYLKWRVLLDAPFPISEYCCGAMKTRPLHKYARQTGRTAIMGTMACESKRRAEAFLQTGCNAYDTKEPACKPLSFWTEQDALQYLRMTSIPYASIYGDIVEHGGKLVTTGAQRTGCMFCMFGLHLEKQPNRFQRMALTHPEQHDFCVNTLGCGRVLDYIGVPYQPVTNERSE
;
A
#
# COMPACT_ATOMS: atom_id res chain seq x y z
N MET A 1 4.56 11.90 -3.32
CA MET A 1 4.55 10.46 -2.97
C MET A 1 3.25 9.79 -3.38
N GLU A 2 2.11 10.46 -3.22
CA GLU A 2 0.88 10.06 -3.91
C GLU A 2 0.94 10.58 -5.35
N TYR A 3 0.12 10.01 -6.23
CA TYR A 3 -0.03 10.44 -7.62
C TYR A 3 -0.46 11.92 -7.68
N PRO A 4 0.21 12.79 -8.47
CA PRO A 4 -0.19 14.18 -8.64
C PRO A 4 -1.67 14.34 -8.99
N GLU A 5 -2.20 13.51 -9.89
CA GLU A 5 -3.59 13.55 -10.32
C GLU A 5 -4.58 13.30 -9.17
N ILE A 6 -4.20 12.44 -8.21
CA ILE A 6 -5.01 12.21 -7.00
C ILE A 6 -4.93 13.42 -6.08
N GLN A 7 -3.74 14.01 -5.93
CA GLN A 7 -3.57 15.19 -5.10
C GLN A 7 -4.38 16.35 -5.67
N ASP A 8 -4.31 16.58 -6.97
CA ASP A 8 -5.02 17.66 -7.66
C ASP A 8 -6.53 17.45 -7.61
N PHE A 9 -7.01 16.22 -7.84
CA PHE A 9 -8.42 15.88 -7.67
C PHE A 9 -8.91 16.11 -6.24
N ALA A 10 -8.14 15.69 -5.23
CA ALA A 10 -8.50 15.96 -3.84
C ALA A 10 -8.49 17.46 -3.51
N ARG A 11 -7.60 18.25 -4.13
CA ARG A 11 -7.53 19.72 -3.95
C ARG A 11 -8.72 20.43 -4.57
N SER A 12 -9.34 19.88 -5.61
CA SER A 12 -10.51 20.50 -6.24
C SER A 12 -11.79 20.32 -5.45
N VAL A 13 -11.82 19.42 -4.47
CA VAL A 13 -12.99 19.18 -3.61
C VAL A 13 -13.05 20.23 -2.48
N PRO A 14 -14.20 20.91 -2.27
CA PRO A 14 -14.32 21.87 -1.17
C PRO A 14 -14.27 21.17 0.20
N ASN A 15 -13.91 21.92 1.24
CA ASN A 15 -13.87 21.46 2.65
C ASN A 15 -12.86 20.32 2.91
N VAL A 16 -11.72 20.33 2.24
CA VAL A 16 -10.64 19.36 2.45
C VAL A 16 -9.56 19.91 3.38
N GLU A 17 -9.27 19.18 4.46
CA GLU A 17 -8.16 19.47 5.37
C GLU A 17 -6.93 18.62 5.04
N TRP A 18 -5.82 19.30 4.75
CA TRP A 18 -4.56 18.66 4.33
C TRP A 18 -3.68 18.34 5.52
N LEU A 19 -3.69 17.08 5.93
CA LEU A 19 -2.82 16.60 7.00
C LEU A 19 -1.40 16.37 6.48
N GLN A 20 -0.43 16.97 7.16
CA GLN A 20 0.98 16.77 6.86
C GLN A 20 1.56 15.57 7.61
N PRO A 21 2.53 14.85 7.02
CA PRO A 21 3.27 13.80 7.70
C PRO A 21 4.00 14.36 8.93
N VAL A 22 4.15 13.52 9.97
CA VAL A 22 4.86 13.95 11.20
C VAL A 22 6.36 14.14 10.94
N ILE A 23 6.92 13.40 9.98
CA ILE A 23 8.31 13.48 9.55
C ILE A 23 8.40 13.25 8.04
N PRO A 24 9.36 13.87 7.32
CA PRO A 24 9.59 13.64 5.90
C PRO A 24 9.93 12.18 5.57
N PHE A 25 9.62 11.75 4.34
CA PHE A 25 9.84 10.37 3.93
C PHE A 25 11.32 9.97 3.88
N THR A 26 12.22 10.88 3.51
CA THR A 26 13.68 10.68 3.56
C THR A 26 14.11 10.25 4.96
N GLN A 27 13.70 11.00 5.99
CA GLN A 27 14.00 10.69 7.40
C GLN A 27 13.35 9.37 7.86
N ILE A 28 12.19 9.00 7.32
CA ILE A 28 11.57 7.71 7.61
C ILE A 28 12.44 6.57 7.09
N ILE A 29 12.92 6.67 5.85
CA ILE A 29 13.80 5.66 5.26
C ILE A 29 15.09 5.56 6.04
N GLU A 30 15.73 6.70 6.36
CA GLU A 30 16.97 6.72 7.15
C GLU A 30 16.79 6.08 8.53
N LYS A 31 15.70 6.41 9.23
CA LYS A 31 15.47 5.99 10.62
C LYS A 31 14.88 4.58 10.76
N TYR A 32 13.97 4.21 9.86
CA TYR A 32 13.16 3.00 9.98
C TYR A 32 13.30 2.06 8.78
N GLY A 33 13.79 2.54 7.64
CA GLY A 33 14.01 1.74 6.45
C GLY A 33 12.81 1.62 5.51
N TYR A 34 12.98 0.72 4.55
CA TYR A 34 12.16 0.62 3.36
C TYR A 34 10.94 -0.31 3.54
N PRO A 35 9.80 -0.02 2.87
CA PRO A 35 8.61 -0.86 2.89
C PRO A 35 8.70 -2.02 1.89
N VAL A 36 9.39 -3.11 2.27
CA VAL A 36 9.71 -4.23 1.37
C VAL A 36 8.77 -5.44 1.58
N ILE A 37 8.37 -6.09 0.48
CA ILE A 37 7.49 -7.28 0.42
C ILE A 37 6.06 -7.05 0.93
N SER A 38 5.84 -6.89 2.23
CA SER A 38 4.54 -6.60 2.83
C SER A 38 4.73 -6.01 4.22
N LYS A 39 3.70 -5.34 4.75
CA LYS A 39 3.70 -4.82 6.13
C LYS A 39 4.06 -5.91 7.15
N ASP A 40 3.52 -7.11 6.93
CA ASP A 40 3.69 -8.24 7.83
C ASP A 40 5.13 -8.79 7.80
N VAL A 41 5.72 -8.89 6.61
CA VAL A 41 7.11 -9.35 6.47
C VAL A 41 8.07 -8.29 7.00
N ALA A 42 7.90 -7.03 6.59
CA ALA A 42 8.77 -5.94 7.00
C ALA A 42 8.78 -5.74 8.52
N LYS A 43 7.62 -5.85 9.18
CA LYS A 43 7.52 -5.84 10.65
C LYS A 43 8.37 -6.94 11.29
N ARG A 44 8.29 -8.17 10.77
CA ARG A 44 9.05 -9.31 11.30
C ARG A 44 10.55 -9.11 11.11
N ILE A 45 10.99 -8.65 9.94
CA ILE A 45 12.40 -8.34 9.69
C ILE A 45 12.91 -7.26 10.65
N TYR A 46 12.17 -6.17 10.80
CA TYR A 46 12.52 -5.09 11.71
C TYR A 46 12.73 -5.57 13.15
N TYR A 47 11.78 -6.33 13.70
CA TYR A 47 11.86 -6.80 15.08
C TYR A 47 12.85 -7.95 15.27
N ALA A 48 13.02 -8.83 14.28
CA ALA A 48 13.99 -9.91 14.34
C ALA A 48 15.43 -9.38 14.38
N ARG A 49 15.75 -8.36 13.57
CA ARG A 49 17.06 -7.67 13.62
C ARG A 49 17.34 -6.98 14.96
N LYS A 50 16.30 -6.73 15.76
CA LYS A 50 16.39 -6.20 17.13
C LYS A 50 16.40 -7.28 18.21
N GLY A 51 16.55 -8.56 17.84
CA GLY A 51 16.59 -9.67 18.77
C GLY A 51 15.23 -10.13 19.29
N SER A 52 14.12 -9.71 18.67
CA SER A 52 12.80 -10.08 19.16
C SER A 52 12.47 -11.55 18.86
N ARG A 53 12.36 -12.36 19.93
CA ARG A 53 12.14 -13.82 19.85
C ARG A 53 10.92 -14.20 19.02
N TRP A 54 9.78 -13.53 19.17
CA TRP A 54 8.58 -13.87 18.40
C TRP A 54 8.79 -13.67 16.89
N ALA A 55 9.54 -12.64 16.50
CA ALA A 55 9.79 -12.31 15.10
C ALA A 55 10.78 -13.30 14.49
N ILE A 56 11.85 -13.64 15.23
CA ILE A 56 12.82 -14.67 14.86
C ILE A 56 12.12 -16.03 14.70
N ASN A 57 11.31 -16.44 15.68
CA ASN A 57 10.55 -17.68 15.62
C ASN A 57 9.64 -17.73 14.39
N GLN A 58 8.87 -16.67 14.12
CA GLN A 58 7.97 -16.64 12.97
C GLN A 58 8.72 -16.66 11.64
N LEU A 59 9.87 -15.98 11.54
CA LEU A 59 10.73 -16.08 10.36
C LEU A 59 11.32 -17.49 10.19
N ASN A 60 11.48 -18.24 11.29
CA ASN A 60 11.90 -19.63 11.29
C ASN A 60 10.73 -20.63 11.13
N GLY A 61 9.51 -20.16 10.87
CA GLY A 61 8.35 -21.03 10.71
C GLY A 61 7.80 -21.62 12.01
N LEU A 62 8.10 -20.98 13.15
CA LEU A 62 7.78 -21.46 14.50
C LEU A 62 6.76 -20.56 15.21
N ASN A 63 6.04 -21.13 16.17
CA ASN A 63 5.21 -20.44 17.15
C ASN A 63 6.07 -19.83 18.27
N SER A 64 5.45 -19.07 19.17
CA SER A 64 6.14 -18.45 20.30
C SER A 64 6.78 -19.46 21.27
N ASP A 65 6.20 -20.66 21.37
CA ASP A 65 6.70 -21.78 22.19
C ASP A 65 7.79 -22.62 21.50
N GLY A 66 8.13 -22.30 20.24
CA GLY A 66 9.13 -23.02 19.45
C GLY A 66 8.57 -24.19 18.63
N SER A 67 7.27 -24.51 18.74
CA SER A 67 6.63 -25.55 17.92
C SER A 67 6.48 -25.10 16.45
N PRO A 68 6.48 -26.02 15.48
CA PRO A 68 6.22 -25.66 14.08
C PRO A 68 4.86 -25.00 13.88
N SER A 69 4.84 -23.94 13.06
CA SER A 69 3.65 -23.13 12.78
C SER A 69 3.32 -23.16 11.30
N TRP A 70 2.24 -23.85 10.92
CA TRP A 70 1.78 -23.91 9.51
C TRP A 70 1.66 -22.51 8.89
N TYR A 71 1.15 -21.54 9.67
CA TYR A 71 0.97 -20.18 9.21
C TYR A 71 2.32 -19.50 8.98
N SER A 72 3.27 -19.67 9.91
CA SER A 72 4.55 -18.98 9.86
C SER A 72 5.52 -19.57 8.83
N GLN A 73 5.29 -20.80 8.35
CA GLN A 73 6.07 -21.40 7.25
C GLN A 73 6.18 -20.46 6.03
N ARG A 74 5.16 -19.65 5.76
CA ARG A 74 5.15 -18.67 4.66
C ARG A 74 6.26 -17.61 4.74
N TYR A 75 6.84 -17.41 5.93
CA TYR A 75 7.86 -16.39 6.18
C TYR A 75 9.29 -16.90 6.01
N LEU A 76 9.51 -18.22 5.98
CA LEU A 76 10.85 -18.83 5.84
C LEU A 76 11.61 -18.28 4.64
N LYS A 77 10.95 -18.18 3.49
CA LYS A 77 11.55 -17.67 2.25
C LYS A 77 12.04 -16.22 2.35
N TRP A 78 11.53 -15.44 3.30
CA TRP A 78 11.91 -14.04 3.50
C TRP A 78 13.05 -13.86 4.50
N ARG A 79 13.58 -14.95 5.09
CA ARG A 79 14.77 -14.88 5.96
C ARG A 79 15.97 -14.25 5.29
N VAL A 80 16.09 -14.38 3.96
CA VAL A 80 17.14 -13.74 3.17
C VAL A 80 17.20 -12.22 3.41
N LEU A 81 16.08 -11.59 3.75
CA LEU A 81 16.02 -10.15 4.04
C LEU A 81 16.62 -9.77 5.41
N LEU A 82 16.97 -10.73 6.27
CA LEU A 82 17.71 -10.44 7.50
C LEU A 82 19.11 -9.92 7.19
N ASP A 83 19.69 -10.35 6.07
CA ASP A 83 21.05 -9.98 5.64
C ASP A 83 21.08 -8.79 4.67
N ALA A 84 19.91 -8.21 4.34
CA ALA A 84 19.83 -7.06 3.43
C ALA A 84 20.68 -5.86 3.93
N PRO A 85 21.47 -5.20 3.06
CA PRO A 85 22.40 -4.13 3.45
C PRO A 85 21.70 -2.78 3.72
N PHE A 86 20.41 -2.79 4.01
CA PHE A 86 19.58 -1.62 4.29
C PHE A 86 18.49 -1.98 5.31
N PRO A 87 17.99 -1.00 6.10
CA PRO A 87 16.90 -1.23 7.03
C PRO A 87 15.57 -1.49 6.30
N ILE A 88 14.72 -2.33 6.88
CA ILE A 88 13.40 -2.70 6.36
C ILE A 88 12.38 -2.54 7.49
N SER A 89 11.25 -1.89 7.23
CA SER A 89 10.13 -1.84 8.18
C SER A 89 8.79 -1.42 7.56
N GLU A 90 7.75 -1.52 8.37
CA GLU A 90 6.37 -1.11 8.11
C GLU A 90 6.03 0.32 8.57
N TYR A 91 6.97 1.00 9.24
CA TYR A 91 6.71 2.27 9.94
C TYR A 91 6.31 3.42 9.02
N CYS A 92 6.66 3.37 7.73
CA CYS A 92 6.36 4.47 6.82
C CYS A 92 4.86 4.80 6.77
N CYS A 93 3.98 3.79 6.71
CA CYS A 93 2.53 4.00 6.74
C CYS A 93 2.08 4.63 8.06
N GLY A 94 2.70 4.27 9.17
CA GLY A 94 2.39 4.82 10.48
C GLY A 94 2.74 6.30 10.58
N ALA A 95 3.97 6.66 10.21
CA ALA A 95 4.46 8.04 10.26
C ALA A 95 3.76 8.96 9.23
N MET A 96 3.49 8.43 8.04
CA MET A 96 2.93 9.19 6.92
C MET A 96 1.41 9.31 6.94
N LYS A 97 0.69 8.29 7.43
CA LYS A 97 -0.76 8.19 7.28
C LYS A 97 -1.45 8.10 8.63
N THR A 98 -1.16 7.05 9.40
CA THR A 98 -1.94 6.73 10.60
C THR A 98 -1.75 7.76 11.72
N ARG A 99 -0.51 8.18 12.01
CA ARG A 99 -0.23 9.14 13.09
C ARG A 99 -0.86 10.52 12.84
N PRO A 100 -0.74 11.13 11.64
CA PRO A 100 -1.47 12.36 11.33
C PRO A 100 -2.99 12.22 11.52
N LEU A 101 -3.58 11.13 11.02
CA LEU A 101 -5.02 10.87 11.17
C LEU A 101 -5.43 10.74 12.65
N HIS A 102 -4.66 10.04 13.47
CA HIS A 102 -4.95 9.89 14.91
C HIS A 102 -4.77 11.20 15.67
N LYS A 103 -3.80 12.04 15.27
CA LYS A 103 -3.65 13.38 15.82
C LYS A 103 -4.88 14.22 15.50
N TYR A 104 -5.32 14.20 14.25
CA TYR A 104 -6.51 14.91 13.79
C TYR A 104 -7.77 14.47 14.53
N ALA A 105 -8.07 13.17 14.56
CA ALA A 105 -9.24 12.62 15.23
C ALA A 105 -9.29 13.02 16.73
N ARG A 106 -8.14 12.99 17.42
CA ARG A 106 -8.05 13.43 18.83
C ARG A 106 -8.30 14.93 19.01
N GLN A 107 -7.89 15.76 18.05
CA GLN A 107 -8.05 17.20 18.13
C GLN A 107 -9.48 17.65 17.82
N THR A 108 -10.18 16.94 16.93
CA THR A 108 -11.50 17.37 16.43
C THR A 108 -12.66 16.52 16.92
N GLY A 109 -12.39 15.38 17.58
CA GLY A 109 -13.41 14.39 17.94
C GLY A 109 -14.08 13.71 16.73
N ARG A 110 -13.50 13.83 15.53
CA ARG A 110 -14.08 13.30 14.30
C ARG A 110 -13.74 11.81 14.14
N THR A 111 -14.69 11.09 13.57
CA THR A 111 -14.60 9.65 13.29
C THR A 111 -14.60 9.42 11.79
N ALA A 112 -13.83 8.45 11.31
CA ALA A 112 -13.63 8.23 9.89
C ALA A 112 -14.84 7.57 9.20
N ILE A 113 -15.21 8.10 8.04
CA ILE A 113 -15.99 7.39 7.02
C ILE A 113 -14.99 6.91 5.95
N MET A 114 -15.00 5.61 5.62
CA MET A 114 -14.02 5.01 4.72
C MET A 114 -14.68 4.19 3.62
N GLY A 115 -14.23 4.34 2.37
CA GLY A 115 -14.67 3.53 1.23
C GLY A 115 -14.02 2.14 1.15
N THR A 116 -13.75 1.49 2.28
CA THR A 116 -13.18 0.12 2.26
C THR A 116 -14.26 -0.88 1.86
N MET A 117 -13.99 -1.72 0.86
CA MET A 117 -14.90 -2.77 0.38
C MET A 117 -14.48 -4.15 0.92
N ALA A 118 -15.43 -5.04 1.18
CA ALA A 118 -15.15 -6.41 1.64
C ALA A 118 -14.41 -7.22 0.56
N CYS A 119 -14.76 -7.01 -0.71
CA CYS A 119 -14.20 -7.73 -1.85
C CYS A 119 -12.69 -7.50 -2.07
N GLU A 120 -12.08 -6.48 -1.43
CA GLU A 120 -10.69 -6.14 -1.66
C GLU A 120 -9.69 -7.08 -0.97
N SER A 121 -10.12 -7.87 0.03
CA SER A 121 -9.28 -8.89 0.68
C SER A 121 -10.07 -9.71 1.70
N LYS A 122 -9.63 -10.96 1.96
CA LYS A 122 -10.17 -11.81 3.03
C LYS A 122 -10.28 -11.10 4.39
N ARG A 123 -9.24 -10.37 4.80
CA ARG A 123 -9.24 -9.60 6.07
C ARG A 123 -10.33 -8.54 6.14
N ARG A 124 -10.66 -7.90 5.01
CA ARG A 124 -11.74 -6.89 4.95
C ARG A 124 -13.11 -7.55 4.94
N ALA A 125 -13.25 -8.70 4.26
CA ALA A 125 -14.45 -9.51 4.34
C ALA A 125 -14.72 -10.01 5.77
N GLU A 126 -13.70 -10.56 6.45
CA GLU A 126 -13.80 -10.96 7.86
C GLU A 126 -14.19 -9.80 8.77
N ALA A 127 -13.56 -8.63 8.61
CA ALA A 127 -13.91 -7.44 9.38
C ALA A 127 -15.35 -6.98 9.12
N PHE A 128 -15.81 -7.02 7.87
CA PHE A 128 -17.20 -6.70 7.52
C PHE A 128 -18.18 -7.70 8.13
N LEU A 129 -17.88 -8.99 8.13
CA LEU A 129 -18.72 -10.01 8.77
C LEU A 129 -18.80 -9.83 10.30
N GLN A 130 -17.76 -9.29 10.92
CA GLN A 130 -17.73 -9.05 12.37
C GLN A 130 -18.48 -7.80 12.80
N THR A 131 -18.32 -6.68 12.09
CA THR A 131 -18.84 -5.37 12.53
C THR A 131 -19.87 -4.74 11.59
N GLY A 132 -20.14 -5.35 10.45
CA GLY A 132 -20.91 -4.72 9.37
C GLY A 132 -20.24 -3.44 8.85
N CYS A 133 -21.05 -2.54 8.29
CA CYS A 133 -20.59 -1.24 7.80
C CYS A 133 -20.23 -0.28 8.94
N ASN A 134 -20.83 -0.43 10.12
CA ASN A 134 -20.75 0.55 11.19
C ASN A 134 -20.11 -0.07 12.43
N ALA A 135 -18.82 0.17 12.63
CA ALA A 135 -18.05 -0.38 13.73
C ALA A 135 -18.01 0.61 14.92
N TYR A 136 -19.17 0.97 15.46
CA TYR A 136 -19.27 2.02 16.50
C TYR A 136 -18.62 1.62 17.83
N ASP A 137 -18.77 0.36 18.24
CA ASP A 137 -18.34 -0.12 19.55
C ASP A 137 -16.88 -0.62 19.58
N THR A 138 -16.07 -0.17 18.61
CA THR A 138 -14.65 -0.56 18.52
C THR A 138 -13.75 0.51 19.11
N LYS A 139 -12.51 0.14 19.47
CA LYS A 139 -11.52 1.08 20.00
C LYS A 139 -11.25 2.27 19.05
N GLU A 140 -11.37 2.03 17.75
CA GLU A 140 -11.24 3.05 16.71
C GLU A 140 -12.51 3.00 15.85
N PRO A 141 -13.58 3.69 16.27
CA PRO A 141 -14.86 3.66 15.57
C PRO A 141 -14.70 4.10 14.11
N ALA A 142 -15.47 3.49 13.21
CA ALA A 142 -15.50 3.87 11.81
C ALA A 142 -16.79 3.45 11.12
N CYS A 143 -17.20 4.25 10.14
CA CYS A 143 -18.26 3.92 9.19
C CYS A 143 -17.64 3.55 7.84
N LYS A 144 -18.07 2.44 7.25
CA LYS A 144 -17.56 1.87 6.00
C LYS A 144 -18.73 1.54 5.07
N PRO A 145 -19.44 2.55 4.54
CA PRO A 145 -20.71 2.36 3.85
C PRO A 145 -20.56 1.54 2.56
N LEU A 146 -19.38 1.53 1.94
CA LEU A 146 -19.11 0.74 0.74
C LEU A 146 -18.69 -0.71 1.05
N SER A 147 -18.73 -1.18 2.29
CA SER A 147 -18.21 -2.52 2.62
C SER A 147 -18.89 -3.64 1.82
N PHE A 148 -20.18 -3.53 1.53
CA PHE A 148 -20.93 -4.52 0.77
C PHE A 148 -20.87 -4.32 -0.75
N TRP A 149 -20.30 -3.20 -1.22
CA TRP A 149 -20.14 -2.93 -2.65
C TRP A 149 -19.01 -3.77 -3.23
N THR A 150 -19.16 -4.11 -4.50
CA THR A 150 -18.09 -4.62 -5.35
C THR A 150 -17.43 -3.50 -6.14
N GLU A 151 -16.30 -3.79 -6.75
CA GLU A 151 -15.65 -2.88 -7.70
C GLU A 151 -16.54 -2.58 -8.91
N GLN A 152 -17.37 -3.54 -9.35
CA GLN A 152 -18.30 -3.33 -10.45
C GLN A 152 -19.43 -2.38 -10.06
N ASP A 153 -19.98 -2.51 -8.84
CA ASP A 153 -21.00 -1.58 -8.34
C ASP A 153 -20.46 -0.15 -8.32
N ALA A 154 -19.21 0.03 -7.85
CA ALA A 154 -18.56 1.34 -7.81
C ALA A 154 -18.38 1.94 -9.22
N LEU A 155 -17.86 1.17 -10.18
CA LEU A 155 -17.67 1.63 -11.56
C LEU A 155 -18.98 1.90 -12.28
N GLN A 156 -20.00 1.05 -12.06
CA GLN A 156 -21.32 1.23 -12.63
C GLN A 156 -21.97 2.50 -12.08
N TYR A 157 -21.87 2.74 -10.77
CA TYR A 157 -22.39 3.96 -10.15
C TYR A 157 -21.71 5.21 -10.68
N LEU A 158 -20.38 5.21 -10.86
CA LEU A 158 -19.66 6.32 -11.48
C LEU A 158 -20.13 6.58 -12.92
N ARG A 159 -20.30 5.53 -13.73
CA ARG A 159 -20.82 5.65 -15.11
C ARG A 159 -22.25 6.19 -15.14
N MET A 160 -23.12 5.71 -14.26
CA MET A 160 -24.53 6.13 -14.18
C MET A 160 -24.69 7.59 -13.74
N THR A 161 -23.87 8.04 -12.79
CA THR A 161 -24.00 9.36 -12.16
C THR A 161 -23.11 10.42 -12.76
N SER A 162 -22.09 10.01 -13.53
CA SER A 162 -21.04 10.90 -14.03
C SER A 162 -20.34 11.69 -12.92
N ILE A 163 -20.27 11.13 -11.69
CA ILE A 163 -19.50 11.73 -10.61
C ILE A 163 -18.02 11.78 -11.03
N PRO A 164 -17.36 12.94 -10.93
CA PRO A 164 -15.95 13.06 -11.28
C PRO A 164 -15.05 12.16 -10.43
N TYR A 165 -13.98 11.64 -11.03
CA TYR A 165 -12.93 10.87 -10.37
C TYR A 165 -11.56 11.25 -10.94
N ALA A 166 -10.48 10.90 -10.22
CA ALA A 166 -9.13 11.34 -10.58
C ALA A 166 -8.69 10.84 -11.97
N SER A 167 -8.02 11.69 -12.75
CA SER A 167 -7.65 11.39 -14.14
C SER A 167 -6.67 10.23 -14.31
N ILE A 168 -5.91 9.86 -13.27
CA ILE A 168 -5.02 8.69 -13.29
C ILE A 168 -5.75 7.36 -13.58
N TYR A 169 -7.06 7.30 -13.32
CA TYR A 169 -7.88 6.15 -13.64
C TYR A 169 -8.24 6.10 -15.15
N GLY A 170 -8.11 7.19 -15.91
CA GLY A 170 -8.55 7.25 -17.31
C GLY A 170 -10.06 7.06 -17.45
N ASP A 171 -10.53 6.52 -18.57
CA ASP A 171 -11.95 6.25 -18.82
C ASP A 171 -12.44 4.91 -18.25
N ILE A 172 -13.75 4.82 -17.96
CA ILE A 172 -14.45 3.57 -17.62
C ILE A 172 -14.98 2.90 -18.89
N VAL A 173 -14.38 1.79 -19.26
CA VAL A 173 -14.69 1.02 -20.48
C VAL A 173 -15.15 -0.40 -20.14
N GLU A 174 -15.78 -1.06 -21.11
CA GLU A 174 -16.11 -2.49 -21.00
C GLU A 174 -15.02 -3.35 -21.59
N HIS A 175 -14.56 -4.35 -20.84
CA HIS A 175 -13.60 -5.34 -21.28
C HIS A 175 -13.98 -6.73 -20.75
N GLY A 176 -14.30 -7.66 -21.66
CA GLY A 176 -14.70 -9.02 -21.29
C GLY A 176 -15.97 -9.08 -20.44
N GLY A 177 -16.95 -8.21 -20.72
CA GLY A 177 -18.22 -8.14 -19.97
C GLY A 177 -18.12 -7.53 -18.58
N LYS A 178 -17.01 -6.85 -18.25
CA LYS A 178 -16.81 -6.13 -16.99
C LYS A 178 -16.35 -4.70 -17.25
N LEU A 179 -16.75 -3.80 -16.35
CA LEU A 179 -16.23 -2.44 -16.33
C LEU A 179 -14.81 -2.44 -15.77
N VAL A 180 -13.93 -1.71 -16.44
CA VAL A 180 -12.54 -1.48 -16.02
C VAL A 180 -12.17 -0.03 -16.29
N THR A 181 -11.18 0.47 -15.55
CA THR A 181 -10.55 1.76 -15.85
C THR A 181 -9.45 1.56 -16.90
N THR A 182 -9.22 2.53 -17.79
CA THR A 182 -8.16 2.42 -18.82
C THR A 182 -6.77 2.73 -18.27
N GLY A 183 -6.69 3.46 -17.16
CA GLY A 183 -5.45 3.79 -16.46
C GLY A 183 -5.19 2.88 -15.26
N ALA A 184 -4.91 3.49 -14.10
CA ALA A 184 -4.72 2.74 -12.86
C ALA A 184 -6.02 2.03 -12.45
N GLN A 185 -5.92 0.80 -11.95
CA GLN A 185 -7.06 0.08 -11.35
C GLN A 185 -7.22 0.40 -9.85
N ARG A 186 -6.08 0.56 -9.17
CA ARG A 186 -6.02 0.85 -7.74
C ARG A 186 -4.76 1.60 -7.44
N THR A 187 -4.90 2.69 -6.71
CA THR A 187 -3.79 3.60 -6.42
C THR A 187 -3.47 3.62 -4.93
N GLY A 188 -2.30 4.14 -4.65
CA GLY A 188 -1.71 4.35 -3.34
C GLY A 188 -0.29 4.86 -3.56
N CYS A 189 0.44 5.09 -2.46
CA CYS A 189 1.79 5.66 -2.51
C CYS A 189 2.64 5.05 -3.64
N MET A 190 3.09 5.92 -4.56
CA MET A 190 3.87 5.57 -5.74
C MET A 190 5.18 4.88 -5.37
N PHE A 191 5.74 5.23 -4.20
CA PHE A 191 7.05 4.76 -3.72
C PHE A 191 6.96 3.48 -2.86
N CYS A 192 5.76 2.89 -2.74
CA CYS A 192 5.56 1.72 -1.90
C CYS A 192 5.99 0.43 -2.61
N MET A 193 6.97 -0.27 -2.05
CA MET A 193 7.43 -1.57 -2.58
C MET A 193 6.67 -2.77 -1.99
N PHE A 194 5.65 -2.54 -1.15
CA PHE A 194 4.78 -3.62 -0.68
C PHE A 194 3.94 -4.20 -1.82
N GLY A 195 3.94 -5.52 -1.94
CA GLY A 195 3.23 -6.25 -2.98
C GLY A 195 3.86 -6.18 -4.36
N LEU A 196 4.93 -5.39 -4.56
CA LEU A 196 5.51 -5.16 -5.88
C LEU A 196 6.02 -6.44 -6.55
N HIS A 197 6.66 -7.32 -5.76
CA HIS A 197 7.10 -8.65 -6.17
C HIS A 197 5.98 -9.62 -6.63
N LEU A 198 4.70 -9.24 -6.47
CA LEU A 198 3.54 -10.00 -6.93
C LEU A 198 2.87 -9.37 -8.15
N GLU A 199 3.28 -8.16 -8.55
CA GLU A 199 2.71 -7.47 -9.69
C GLU A 199 3.20 -8.06 -11.01
N LYS A 200 2.28 -8.15 -11.98
CA LYS A 200 2.63 -8.46 -13.37
C LYS A 200 3.40 -7.29 -13.96
N GLN A 201 4.29 -7.58 -14.90
CA GLN A 201 4.96 -6.55 -15.69
C GLN A 201 4.04 -6.01 -16.79
N PRO A 202 4.06 -4.69 -17.08
CA PRO A 202 4.83 -3.67 -16.37
C PRO A 202 4.23 -3.38 -14.98
N ASN A 203 5.05 -3.50 -13.92
CA ASN A 203 4.61 -3.23 -12.55
C ASN A 203 4.50 -1.72 -12.30
N ARG A 204 4.02 -1.30 -11.13
CA ARG A 204 3.83 0.14 -10.84
C ARG A 204 5.10 0.99 -10.96
N PHE A 205 6.29 0.47 -10.64
CA PHE A 205 7.54 1.23 -10.75
C PHE A 205 7.93 1.41 -12.23
N GLN A 206 7.78 0.36 -13.03
CA GLN A 206 8.03 0.44 -14.48
C GLN A 206 7.04 1.40 -15.16
N ARG A 207 5.76 1.39 -14.75
CA ARG A 207 4.76 2.36 -15.22
C ARG A 207 5.06 3.78 -14.74
N MET A 208 5.53 3.93 -13.50
CA MET A 208 5.94 5.23 -12.96
C MET A 208 7.12 5.80 -13.75
N ALA A 209 8.07 4.99 -14.18
CA ALA A 209 9.18 5.43 -15.03
C ALA A 209 8.72 6.09 -16.34
N LEU A 210 7.63 5.61 -16.92
CA LEU A 210 7.06 6.13 -18.16
C LEU A 210 6.14 7.34 -17.94
N THR A 211 5.29 7.27 -16.91
CA THR A 211 4.23 8.27 -16.67
C THR A 211 4.69 9.45 -15.81
N HIS A 212 5.69 9.23 -14.96
CA HIS A 212 6.11 10.12 -13.88
C HIS A 212 7.64 10.01 -13.68
N PRO A 213 8.45 10.31 -14.71
CA PRO A 213 9.89 10.03 -14.72
C PRO A 213 10.64 10.76 -13.60
N GLU A 214 10.26 11.98 -13.25
CA GLU A 214 10.89 12.72 -12.14
C GLU A 214 10.62 12.06 -10.78
N GLN A 215 9.38 11.61 -10.54
CA GLN A 215 9.03 10.90 -9.31
C GLN A 215 9.69 9.52 -9.25
N HIS A 216 9.86 8.87 -10.41
CA HIS A 216 10.60 7.63 -10.52
C HIS A 216 12.08 7.82 -10.18
N ASP A 217 12.74 8.78 -10.82
CA ASP A 217 14.16 9.10 -10.58
C ASP A 217 14.41 9.46 -9.11
N PHE A 218 13.56 10.33 -8.55
CA PHE A 218 13.63 10.67 -7.14
C PHE A 218 13.48 9.43 -6.24
N CYS A 219 12.54 8.54 -6.55
CA CYS A 219 12.34 7.33 -5.75
C CYS A 219 13.50 6.33 -5.88
N VAL A 220 13.93 6.06 -7.11
CA VAL A 220 14.89 5.02 -7.42
C VAL A 220 16.30 5.46 -7.05
N ASN A 221 16.70 6.66 -7.49
CA ASN A 221 18.06 7.16 -7.38
C ASN A 221 18.25 8.00 -6.10
N THR A 222 17.39 9.00 -5.87
CA THR A 222 17.58 9.90 -4.71
C THR A 222 17.26 9.22 -3.38
N LEU A 223 16.13 8.49 -3.30
CA LEU A 223 15.76 7.76 -2.08
C LEU A 223 16.45 6.39 -1.98
N GLY A 224 17.16 5.96 -3.02
CA GLY A 224 17.85 4.68 -3.06
C GLY A 224 16.91 3.47 -3.02
N CYS A 225 15.69 3.57 -3.58
CA CYS A 225 14.84 2.39 -3.75
C CYS A 225 15.40 1.44 -4.81
N GLY A 226 16.20 1.92 -5.78
CA GLY A 226 16.81 1.08 -6.82
C GLY A 226 17.60 -0.10 -6.24
N ARG A 227 18.57 0.17 -5.34
CA ARG A 227 19.34 -0.88 -4.65
C ARG A 227 18.49 -1.88 -3.87
N VAL A 228 17.31 -1.47 -3.40
CA VAL A 228 16.38 -2.34 -2.67
C VAL A 228 15.66 -3.25 -3.64
N LEU A 229 15.23 -2.70 -4.78
CA LEU A 229 14.56 -3.41 -5.86
C LEU A 229 15.49 -4.42 -6.53
N ASP A 230 16.75 -4.04 -6.75
CA ASP A 230 17.82 -4.93 -7.23
C ASP A 230 18.01 -6.11 -6.27
N TYR A 231 18.11 -5.84 -4.96
CA TYR A 231 18.31 -6.87 -3.94
C TYR A 231 17.17 -7.90 -3.88
N ILE A 232 15.92 -7.47 -4.13
CA ILE A 232 14.76 -8.37 -4.14
C ILE A 232 14.44 -8.92 -5.54
N GLY A 233 15.25 -8.63 -6.56
CA GLY A 233 15.08 -9.10 -7.92
C GLY A 233 13.81 -8.61 -8.61
N VAL A 234 13.35 -7.39 -8.29
CA VAL A 234 12.13 -6.81 -8.88
C VAL A 234 12.51 -5.74 -9.90
N PRO A 235 12.13 -5.87 -11.18
CA PRO A 235 12.46 -4.89 -12.19
C PRO A 235 11.69 -3.58 -11.97
N TYR A 236 12.34 -2.45 -12.24
CA TYR A 236 11.75 -1.12 -12.04
C TYR A 236 12.04 -0.15 -13.18
N GLN A 237 12.85 -0.56 -14.14
CA GLN A 237 13.08 0.19 -15.36
C GLN A 237 11.98 -0.10 -16.40
N PRO A 238 11.70 0.84 -17.32
CA PRO A 238 10.81 0.58 -18.45
C PRO A 238 11.20 -0.71 -19.16
N VAL A 239 10.20 -1.48 -19.61
CA VAL A 239 10.46 -2.62 -20.49
C VAL A 239 10.84 -2.04 -21.85
N THR A 240 12.12 -2.05 -22.18
CA THR A 240 12.57 -1.80 -23.55
C THR A 240 12.18 -3.03 -24.37
N ASN A 241 11.38 -2.85 -25.41
CA ASN A 241 11.17 -3.89 -26.41
C ASN A 241 12.45 -4.02 -27.24
N GLU A 242 13.49 -4.63 -26.69
CA GLU A 242 14.59 -5.16 -27.49
C GLU A 242 14.10 -6.45 -28.17
N ARG A 243 13.31 -6.26 -29.23
CA ARG A 243 13.16 -7.22 -30.32
C ARG A 243 13.64 -6.54 -31.59
N SER A 244 14.96 -6.50 -31.75
CA SER A 244 15.63 -6.22 -33.02
C SER A 244 17.13 -6.41 -32.80
N GLU A 245 17.62 -7.63 -32.96
CA GLU A 245 18.48 -8.08 -34.06
C GLU A 245 18.58 -9.61 -34.05
#